data_AF-A0AB34IUF0-F1
#
_entry.id   AF-A0AB34IUF0-F1
#
_cell.length_a   1.000
_cell.length_b   1.000
_cell.length_c   1.000
_cell.angle_alpha   90.00
_cell.angle_beta   90.00
_cell.angle_gamma   90.00
#
_symmetry.space_group_name_H-M   'P 1'
#
loop_
_entity.id
_entity.type
_entity.pdbx_description
1 polymer ?
#
loop_
_entity_poly.entity_id
_entity_poly.type
_entity_poly.pdbx_seq_one_letter_code
_entity_poly.pdbx_strand_id
1 'polypeptide(L)'
;MYYRRATVSWMRPPRARRRPRSSRGACSAGEWDGERQASGTTSVSTAELKLWLHRNGASWNGVNIAQHHVAQHGFSVMSTRPLREGELIAVIPKALLLSIHTLSTTALLQSMVRAGCPAEAALNLGVAYERSLGRDSSWEPYFRSIPECEPLPFMWDDAELGWLAPLGLDSAARERRAELEEEHANVQALLATAVDQDGWADLAARVLASVSTRAYLAAATLTSSRAFYVDEFHGDCLVPLADLFNHKAALLPDGVAIEAEQAGRVMGTCRLKEHGVLCTLHQPFAQTGDT
;
A
#
# COMPACT_ATOMS: atom_id res chain seq x y z
N MET A 1 14.30 25.52 3.48
CA MET A 1 13.01 26.26 3.57
C MET A 1 12.07 25.41 4.42
N TYR A 2 11.60 25.96 5.53
CA TYR A 2 10.94 25.26 6.64
C TYR A 2 9.64 24.54 6.24
N TYR A 3 9.53 23.25 6.57
CA TYR A 3 8.23 22.59 6.75
C TYR A 3 7.61 23.12 8.05
N ARG A 4 6.67 24.06 7.95
CA ARG A 4 5.69 24.31 9.02
C ARG A 4 4.43 23.53 8.66
N ARG A 5 4.22 22.40 9.33
CA ARG A 5 2.88 21.83 9.50
C ARG A 5 2.07 22.82 10.34
N ALA A 6 1.16 23.55 9.69
CA ALA A 6 0.12 24.28 10.39
C ALA A 6 -0.95 23.26 10.85
N THR A 7 -1.12 23.22 12.17
CA THR A 7 -2.13 22.49 12.94
C THR A 7 -3.56 22.85 12.53
N VAL A 8 -4.42 21.85 12.34
CA VAL A 8 -5.87 22.00 12.39
C VAL A 8 -6.37 21.46 13.73
N SER A 9 -7.07 22.34 14.46
CA SER A 9 -7.61 22.13 15.80
C SER A 9 -8.96 21.39 15.73
N TRP A 10 -9.03 20.17 16.28
CA TRP A 10 -10.31 19.52 16.57
C TRP A 10 -10.89 20.05 17.89
N MET A 11 -12.13 20.55 17.84
CA MET A 11 -12.87 21.01 19.03
C MET A 11 -13.01 19.87 20.05
N ARG A 12 -12.69 20.16 21.32
CA ARG A 12 -12.88 19.22 22.44
C ARG A 12 -14.38 18.96 22.69
N PRO A 13 -14.82 17.70 22.83
CA PRO A 13 -16.14 17.41 23.37
C PRO A 13 -16.21 17.75 24.87
N PRO A 14 -17.40 18.05 25.43
CA PRO A 14 -17.55 18.49 26.81
C PRO A 14 -17.20 17.38 27.82
N ARG A 15 -16.62 17.81 28.95
CA ARG A 15 -16.16 16.94 30.05
C ARG A 15 -17.28 16.05 30.58
N ALA A 16 -17.18 14.74 30.35
CA ALA A 16 -17.98 13.75 31.05
C ALA A 16 -17.52 13.63 32.51
N ARG A 17 -18.48 13.72 33.44
CA ARG A 17 -18.29 13.63 34.89
C ARG A 17 -17.79 12.25 35.30
N ARG A 18 -16.78 12.21 36.18
CA ARG A 18 -16.31 11.00 36.86
C ARG A 18 -17.48 10.25 37.53
N ARG A 19 -17.59 8.94 37.28
CA ARG A 19 -18.34 7.99 38.10
C ARG A 19 -17.39 6.91 38.66
N PRO A 20 -17.71 6.35 39.85
CA PRO A 20 -16.73 5.68 40.69
C PRO A 20 -16.49 4.22 40.31
N ARG A 21 -15.31 3.72 40.69
CA ARG A 21 -14.87 2.31 40.58
C ARG A 21 -15.87 1.35 41.24
N SER A 22 -16.20 0.26 40.55
CA SER A 22 -16.66 -0.99 41.17
C SER A 22 -16.13 -2.22 40.45
N SER A 23 -15.34 -2.99 41.21
CA SER A 23 -15.18 -4.46 41.25
C SER A 23 -15.26 -5.31 39.98
N ARG A 24 -14.10 -5.91 39.66
CA ARG A 24 -13.85 -7.33 39.30
C ARG A 24 -14.99 -8.09 38.61
N GLY A 25 -14.83 -8.32 37.31
CA GLY A 25 -15.44 -9.42 36.56
C GLY A 25 -14.40 -9.95 35.59
N ALA A 26 -14.06 -11.23 35.70
CA ALA A 26 -13.06 -11.90 34.89
C ALA A 26 -13.54 -11.98 33.43
N CYS A 27 -12.76 -11.42 32.50
CA CYS A 27 -12.88 -11.74 31.09
C CYS A 27 -11.87 -12.85 30.78
N SER A 28 -12.41 -14.00 30.40
CA SER A 28 -11.67 -15.13 29.85
C SER A 28 -10.78 -14.66 28.70
N ALA A 29 -9.48 -14.92 28.83
CA ALA A 29 -8.52 -14.79 27.75
C ALA A 29 -8.96 -15.71 26.61
N GLY A 30 -9.31 -15.12 25.47
CA GLY A 30 -9.39 -15.86 24.22
C GLY A 30 -7.97 -16.24 23.83
N GLU A 31 -7.66 -17.52 23.97
CA GLU A 31 -6.43 -18.14 23.49
C GLU A 31 -6.18 -17.76 22.02
N TRP A 32 -5.02 -17.15 21.80
CA TRP A 32 -4.41 -17.00 20.49
C TRP A 32 -3.79 -18.34 20.09
N ASP A 33 -4.57 -19.20 19.44
CA ASP A 33 -3.99 -20.36 18.76
C ASP A 33 -3.40 -19.90 17.44
N GLY A 34 -2.07 -19.76 17.46
CA GLY A 34 -1.23 -19.59 16.28
C GLY A 34 -1.25 -20.86 15.43
N GLU A 35 -2.37 -21.14 14.78
CA GLU A 35 -2.46 -22.16 13.76
C GLU A 35 -1.88 -21.57 12.46
N ARG A 36 -0.56 -21.69 12.33
CA ARG A 36 0.13 -21.64 11.03
C ARG A 36 -0.40 -22.80 10.18
N GLN A 37 -1.56 -22.62 9.58
CA GLN A 37 -1.95 -23.40 8.42
C GLN A 37 -1.05 -22.94 7.27
N ALA A 38 0.02 -23.71 7.05
CA ALA A 38 0.76 -23.71 5.79
C ALA A 38 -0.19 -24.18 4.68
N SER A 39 -1.09 -23.31 4.24
CA SER A 39 -1.79 -23.51 2.98
C SER A 39 -0.75 -23.38 1.88
N GLY A 40 -0.59 -24.44 1.08
CA GLY A 40 0.33 -24.52 -0.04
C GLY A 40 0.00 -23.47 -1.10
N THR A 41 0.39 -22.22 -0.84
CA THR A 41 0.26 -21.13 -1.80
C THR A 41 1.34 -21.34 -2.82
N THR A 42 0.96 -21.96 -3.94
CA THR A 42 1.84 -22.10 -5.10
C THR A 42 2.30 -20.68 -5.45
N SER A 43 3.59 -20.35 -5.33
CA SER A 43 4.09 -19.02 -5.71
C SER A 43 3.81 -18.81 -7.20
N VAL A 44 3.28 -17.64 -7.60
CA VAL A 44 3.20 -17.28 -9.03
C VAL A 44 4.59 -17.44 -9.63
N SER A 45 4.69 -18.05 -10.80
CA SER A 45 5.95 -18.07 -11.52
C SER A 45 6.23 -16.68 -12.12
N THR A 46 7.49 -16.27 -12.22
CA THR A 46 7.84 -15.03 -12.96
C THR A 46 7.24 -14.99 -14.37
N ALA A 47 7.03 -16.15 -14.99
CA ALA A 47 6.45 -16.27 -16.33
C ALA A 47 4.96 -15.88 -16.36
N GLU A 48 4.17 -16.32 -15.38
CA GLU A 48 2.74 -15.99 -15.28
C GLU A 48 2.52 -14.49 -15.10
N LEU A 49 3.28 -13.85 -14.20
CA LEU A 49 3.21 -12.39 -14.01
C LEU A 49 3.57 -11.63 -15.28
N LYS A 50 4.68 -12.00 -15.95
CA LYS A 50 5.11 -11.35 -17.20
C LYS A 50 4.05 -11.50 -18.29
N LEU A 51 3.48 -12.68 -18.42
CA LEU A 51 2.44 -12.95 -19.42
C LEU A 51 1.19 -12.10 -19.14
N TRP A 52 0.77 -12.01 -17.87
CA TRP A 52 -0.35 -11.16 -17.48
C TRP A 52 -0.08 -9.67 -17.75
N LEU A 53 1.10 -9.17 -17.38
CA LEU A 53 1.49 -7.78 -17.66
C LEU A 53 1.46 -7.48 -19.17
N HIS A 54 2.05 -8.34 -20.00
CA HIS A 54 2.04 -8.18 -21.46
C HIS A 54 0.63 -8.22 -22.05
N ARG A 55 -0.23 -9.14 -21.60
CA ARG A 55 -1.63 -9.25 -22.05
C ARG A 55 -2.43 -7.99 -21.73
N ASN A 56 -2.10 -7.31 -20.64
CA ASN A 56 -2.72 -6.05 -20.24
C ASN A 56 -1.98 -4.81 -20.80
N GLY A 57 -1.13 -4.99 -21.83
CA GLY A 57 -0.51 -3.91 -22.58
C GLY A 57 0.72 -3.28 -21.92
N ALA A 58 1.23 -3.83 -20.82
CA ALA A 58 2.49 -3.38 -20.26
C ALA A 58 3.67 -3.87 -21.12
N SER A 59 4.67 -3.01 -21.26
CA SER A 59 5.90 -3.31 -22.00
C SER A 59 7.11 -2.79 -21.25
N TRP A 60 8.25 -3.48 -21.40
CA TRP A 60 9.51 -3.07 -20.79
C TRP A 60 10.69 -3.49 -21.67
N ASN A 61 11.80 -2.77 -21.55
CA ASN A 61 13.01 -2.98 -22.34
C ASN A 61 14.24 -2.82 -21.46
N GLY A 62 15.23 -3.69 -21.66
CA GLY A 62 16.51 -3.67 -20.95
C GLY A 62 16.41 -4.08 -19.48
N VAL A 63 15.24 -4.53 -19.04
CA VAL A 63 14.97 -5.05 -17.71
C VAL A 63 14.21 -6.37 -17.76
N ASN A 64 14.26 -7.13 -16.68
CA ASN A 64 13.57 -8.40 -16.52
C ASN A 64 13.07 -8.56 -15.09
N ILE A 65 11.87 -9.10 -14.93
CA ILE A 65 11.33 -9.48 -13.62
C ILE A 65 11.96 -10.80 -13.20
N ALA A 66 12.63 -10.81 -12.05
CA ALA A 66 13.31 -11.95 -11.48
C ALA A 66 12.80 -12.23 -10.07
N GLN A 67 12.77 -13.50 -9.67
CA GLN A 67 12.45 -13.88 -8.30
C GLN A 67 13.59 -13.47 -7.38
N HIS A 68 13.26 -12.96 -6.20
CA HIS A 68 14.27 -12.58 -5.24
C HIS A 68 15.06 -13.82 -4.78
N HIS A 69 16.39 -13.81 -4.92
CA HIS A 69 17.22 -14.96 -4.55
C HIS A 69 17.40 -15.12 -3.03
N VAL A 70 17.15 -14.06 -2.25
CA VAL A 70 17.49 -13.98 -0.81
C VAL A 70 16.25 -13.95 0.09
N ALA A 71 15.08 -13.62 -0.44
CA ALA A 71 13.82 -13.61 0.30
C ALA A 71 12.94 -14.69 -0.31
N GLN A 72 12.36 -15.56 0.52
CA GLN A 72 11.52 -16.67 0.07
C GLN A 72 10.29 -16.18 -0.74
N HIS A 73 9.96 -14.88 -0.64
CA HIS A 73 8.84 -14.24 -1.30
C HIS A 73 9.26 -12.89 -1.91
N GLY A 74 8.76 -12.60 -3.10
CA GLY A 74 8.92 -11.30 -3.77
C GLY A 74 9.64 -11.37 -5.12
N PHE A 75 9.30 -10.41 -5.98
CA PHE A 75 9.97 -10.17 -7.25
C PHE A 75 10.80 -8.89 -7.22
N SER A 76 11.79 -8.84 -8.10
CA SER A 76 12.61 -7.65 -8.33
C SER A 76 12.77 -7.43 -9.81
N VAL A 77 13.06 -6.19 -10.20
CA VAL A 77 13.40 -5.85 -11.58
C VAL A 77 14.93 -5.74 -11.70
N MET A 78 15.51 -6.54 -12.58
CA MET A 78 16.95 -6.55 -12.86
C MET A 78 17.23 -6.09 -14.28
N SER A 79 18.30 -5.32 -14.48
CA SER A 79 18.73 -4.96 -15.83
C SER A 79 19.26 -6.20 -16.58
N THR A 80 18.97 -6.29 -17.87
CA THR A 80 19.50 -7.33 -18.76
C THR A 80 20.66 -6.84 -19.62
N ARG A 81 20.91 -5.53 -19.58
CA ARG A 81 22.00 -4.83 -20.26
C ARG A 81 22.32 -3.53 -19.53
N PRO A 82 23.42 -2.83 -19.88
CA PRO A 82 23.63 -1.46 -19.46
C PRO A 82 22.45 -0.57 -19.86
N LEU A 83 21.95 0.21 -18.91
CA LEU A 83 20.87 1.18 -19.07
C LEU A 83 21.43 2.59 -18.96
N ARG A 84 20.90 3.51 -19.76
CA ARG A 84 21.25 4.93 -19.69
C ARG A 84 20.28 5.66 -18.78
N GLU A 85 20.77 6.75 -18.22
CA GLU A 85 19.92 7.70 -17.54
C GLU A 85 18.94 8.36 -18.52
N GLY A 86 17.72 8.64 -18.06
CA GLY A 86 16.62 9.15 -18.89
C GLY A 86 15.99 8.09 -19.81
N GLU A 87 16.54 6.87 -19.85
CA GLU A 87 16.04 5.81 -20.71
C GLU A 87 14.66 5.34 -20.25
N LEU A 88 13.74 5.20 -21.20
CA LEU A 88 12.43 4.60 -20.97
C LEU A 88 12.58 3.09 -20.84
N ILE A 89 12.31 2.56 -19.64
CA ILE A 89 12.51 1.14 -19.33
C ILE A 89 11.21 0.36 -19.19
N ALA A 90 10.09 1.02 -18.89
CA ALA A 90 8.77 0.40 -18.85
C ALA A 90 7.64 1.39 -19.18
N VAL A 91 6.57 0.87 -19.78
CA VAL A 91 5.30 1.54 -20.05
C VAL A 91 4.18 0.70 -19.46
N ILE A 92 3.40 1.30 -18.55
CA ILE A 92 2.26 0.66 -17.88
C ILE A 92 0.97 1.40 -18.27
N PRO A 93 0.00 0.73 -18.92
CA PRO A 93 -1.30 1.34 -19.23
C PRO A 93 -2.07 1.72 -17.98
N LYS A 94 -2.76 2.87 -17.99
CA LYS A 94 -3.55 3.34 -16.84
C LYS A 94 -4.70 2.40 -16.45
N ALA A 95 -5.19 1.59 -17.40
CA ALA A 95 -6.19 0.56 -17.13
C ALA A 95 -5.67 -0.57 -16.22
N LEU A 96 -4.34 -0.73 -16.10
CA LEU A 96 -3.71 -1.78 -15.29
C LEU A 96 -3.49 -1.37 -13.83
N LEU A 97 -3.67 -0.09 -13.52
CA LEU A 97 -3.50 0.45 -12.17
C LEU A 97 -4.53 -0.14 -11.22
N LEU A 98 -4.22 -0.21 -9.93
CA LEU A 98 -5.22 -0.42 -8.89
C LEU A 98 -5.49 0.94 -8.24
N SER A 99 -6.48 1.65 -8.75
CA SER A 99 -6.96 2.93 -8.23
C SER A 99 -8.47 2.87 -7.97
N ILE A 100 -9.00 3.87 -7.28
CA ILE A 100 -10.45 4.00 -7.06
C ILE A 100 -11.27 4.17 -8.36
N HIS A 101 -10.59 4.27 -9.52
CA HIS A 101 -11.18 4.43 -10.86
C HIS A 101 -11.07 3.18 -11.75
N THR A 102 -10.30 2.17 -11.33
CA THR A 102 -10.05 0.97 -12.14
C THR A 102 -10.47 -0.32 -11.44
N LEU A 103 -10.47 -0.35 -10.11
CA LEU A 103 -10.87 -1.52 -9.31
C LEU A 103 -12.30 -1.98 -9.63
N SER A 104 -12.60 -3.25 -9.39
CA SER A 104 -13.95 -3.82 -9.62
C SER A 104 -15.05 -3.10 -8.82
N THR A 105 -14.68 -2.43 -7.73
CA THR A 105 -15.56 -1.65 -6.85
C THR A 105 -15.59 -0.15 -7.15
N THR A 106 -15.01 0.30 -8.28
CA THR A 106 -14.85 1.72 -8.64
C THR A 106 -16.10 2.58 -8.35
N ALA A 107 -17.27 2.18 -8.83
CA ALA A 107 -18.48 2.99 -8.68
C ALA A 107 -18.88 3.17 -7.20
N LEU A 108 -18.74 2.12 -6.40
CA LEU A 108 -18.98 2.14 -4.96
C LEU A 108 -17.94 3.01 -4.24
N LEU A 109 -16.64 2.82 -4.53
CA LEU A 109 -15.57 3.60 -3.91
C LEU A 109 -15.71 5.10 -4.20
N GLN A 110 -16.05 5.46 -5.44
CA GLN A 110 -16.32 6.85 -5.80
C GLN A 110 -17.53 7.43 -5.07
N SER A 111 -18.59 6.64 -4.85
CA SER A 111 -19.73 7.08 -4.04
C SER A 111 -19.32 7.34 -2.59
N MET A 112 -18.54 6.44 -2.00
CA MET A 112 -18.02 6.62 -0.64
C MET A 112 -17.16 7.88 -0.53
N VAL A 113 -16.28 8.13 -1.50
CA VAL A 113 -15.45 9.35 -1.52
C VAL A 113 -16.31 10.62 -1.61
N ARG A 114 -17.36 10.62 -2.46
CA ARG A 114 -18.33 11.73 -2.51
C ARG A 114 -19.09 11.91 -1.20
N ALA A 115 -19.33 10.83 -0.47
CA ALA A 115 -19.97 10.84 0.84
C ALA A 115 -19.00 11.21 1.99
N GLY A 116 -17.74 11.56 1.68
CA GLY A 116 -16.77 12.05 2.66
C GLY A 116 -15.73 11.02 3.11
N CYS A 117 -15.68 9.83 2.51
CA CYS A 117 -14.59 8.88 2.73
C CYS A 117 -13.26 9.46 2.21
N PRO A 118 -12.17 9.44 2.99
CA PRO A 118 -10.85 9.74 2.46
C PRO A 118 -10.49 8.80 1.29
N ALA A 119 -9.90 9.36 0.22
CA ALA A 119 -9.57 8.58 -0.97
C ALA A 119 -8.58 7.43 -0.70
N GLU A 120 -7.61 7.65 0.20
CA GLU A 120 -6.68 6.61 0.67
C GLU A 120 -7.41 5.47 1.38
N ALA A 121 -8.35 5.79 2.28
CA ALA A 121 -9.14 4.81 3.00
C ALA A 121 -10.04 3.99 2.05
N ALA A 122 -10.59 4.63 1.02
CA ALA A 122 -11.35 3.96 -0.05
C ALA A 122 -10.44 3.06 -0.92
N LEU A 123 -9.22 3.50 -1.23
CA LEU A 123 -8.24 2.67 -1.93
C LEU A 123 -7.86 1.43 -1.11
N ASN A 124 -7.61 1.59 0.20
CA ASN A 124 -7.30 0.48 1.10
C ASN A 124 -8.43 -0.57 1.10
N LEU A 125 -9.68 -0.12 1.19
CA LEU A 125 -10.86 -1.00 1.10
C LEU A 125 -10.93 -1.72 -0.25
N GLY A 126 -10.73 -0.97 -1.34
CA GLY A 126 -10.76 -1.49 -2.69
C GLY A 126 -9.70 -2.55 -2.95
N VAL A 127 -8.45 -2.30 -2.54
CA VAL A 127 -7.34 -3.25 -2.64
C VAL A 127 -7.60 -4.48 -1.78
N ALA A 128 -8.10 -4.32 -0.55
CA ALA A 128 -8.43 -5.44 0.32
C ALA A 128 -9.52 -6.33 -0.28
N TYR A 129 -10.58 -5.72 -0.83
CA TYR A 129 -11.66 -6.45 -1.49
C TYR A 129 -11.18 -7.16 -2.76
N GLU A 130 -10.47 -6.45 -3.64
CA GLU A 130 -9.97 -7.00 -4.89
C GLU A 130 -9.05 -8.21 -4.63
N ARG A 131 -8.23 -8.14 -3.58
CA ARG A 131 -7.40 -9.28 -3.15
C ARG A 131 -8.23 -10.44 -2.61
N SER A 132 -9.32 -10.18 -1.91
CA SER A 132 -10.22 -11.21 -1.35
C SER A 132 -10.91 -12.06 -2.42
N LEU A 133 -11.05 -11.54 -3.65
CA LEU A 133 -11.60 -12.28 -4.78
C LEU A 133 -10.70 -13.44 -5.24
N GLY A 134 -9.43 -13.46 -4.85
CA GLY A 134 -8.49 -14.49 -5.26
C GLY A 134 -8.45 -14.61 -6.78
N ARG A 135 -8.70 -15.82 -7.31
CA ARG A 135 -8.65 -16.11 -8.76
C ARG A 135 -9.71 -15.40 -9.59
N ASP A 136 -10.75 -14.86 -8.96
CA ASP A 136 -11.78 -14.09 -9.65
C ASP A 136 -11.36 -12.63 -9.88
N SER A 137 -10.25 -12.19 -9.26
CA SER A 137 -9.68 -10.87 -9.52
C SER A 137 -8.89 -10.83 -10.82
N SER A 138 -9.08 -9.75 -11.59
CA SER A 138 -8.23 -9.46 -12.75
C SER A 138 -6.78 -9.18 -12.37
N TRP A 139 -6.49 -8.83 -11.11
CA TRP A 139 -5.17 -8.56 -10.58
C TRP A 139 -4.57 -9.72 -9.76
N GLU A 140 -5.17 -10.92 -9.77
CA GLU A 140 -4.65 -12.07 -9.02
C GLU A 140 -3.17 -12.36 -9.28
N PRO A 141 -2.67 -12.34 -10.54
CA PRO A 141 -1.26 -12.61 -10.80
C PRO A 141 -0.34 -11.58 -10.16
N TYR A 142 -0.80 -10.32 -10.04
CA TYR A 142 -0.10 -9.27 -9.32
C TYR A 142 -0.15 -9.46 -7.81
N PHE A 143 -1.30 -9.79 -7.21
CA PHE A 143 -1.38 -10.02 -5.77
C PHE A 143 -0.55 -11.20 -5.27
N ARG A 144 -0.45 -12.27 -6.05
CA ARG A 144 0.46 -13.40 -5.75
C ARG A 144 1.93 -13.06 -5.97
N SER A 145 2.22 -11.89 -6.55
CA SER A 145 3.58 -11.42 -6.83
C SER A 145 4.17 -10.55 -5.72
N ILE A 146 3.32 -10.01 -4.86
CA ILE A 146 3.67 -9.16 -3.73
C ILE A 146 3.33 -9.86 -2.40
N PRO A 147 3.95 -9.47 -1.27
CA PRO A 147 3.59 -10.02 0.03
C PRO A 147 2.11 -9.77 0.36
N GLU A 148 1.61 -10.49 1.36
CA GLU A 148 0.26 -10.24 1.90
C GLU A 148 0.18 -8.86 2.57
N CYS A 149 1.20 -8.51 3.35
CA CYS A 149 1.39 -7.21 3.95
C CYS A 149 2.88 -6.89 4.06
N GLU A 150 3.23 -5.61 4.12
CA GLU A 150 4.59 -5.22 4.50
C GLU A 150 4.82 -5.46 6.00
N PRO A 151 6.05 -5.80 6.42
CA PRO A 151 6.37 -6.17 7.79
C PRO A 151 6.49 -4.95 8.72
N LEU A 152 5.47 -4.08 8.71
CA LEU A 152 5.43 -2.86 9.52
C LEU A 152 5.11 -3.19 10.98
N PRO A 153 5.70 -2.49 11.98
CA PRO A 153 5.50 -2.80 13.39
C PRO A 153 4.03 -2.87 13.85
N PHE A 154 3.15 -2.07 13.27
CA PHE A 154 1.72 -2.11 13.59
C PHE A 154 1.01 -3.40 13.11
N MET A 155 1.71 -4.30 12.41
CA MET A 155 1.22 -5.63 12.02
C MET A 155 1.75 -6.76 12.92
N TRP A 156 2.72 -6.47 13.78
CA TRP A 156 3.42 -7.45 14.62
C TRP A 156 2.54 -7.91 15.80
N ASP A 157 2.86 -9.04 16.42
CA ASP A 157 2.20 -9.43 17.67
C ASP A 157 2.77 -8.66 18.89
N ASP A 158 2.14 -8.81 20.06
CA ASP A 158 2.57 -8.11 21.27
C ASP A 158 3.96 -8.54 21.76
N ALA A 159 4.38 -9.78 21.47
CA ALA A 159 5.69 -10.27 21.85
C ALA A 159 6.79 -9.65 20.98
N GLU A 160 6.57 -9.56 19.66
CA GLU A 160 7.43 -8.87 18.70
C GLU A 160 7.50 -7.37 18.99
N LEU A 161 6.38 -6.73 19.32
CA LEU A 161 6.35 -5.32 19.75
C LEU A 161 7.13 -5.11 21.05
N GLY A 162 7.20 -6.12 21.92
CA GLY A 162 8.03 -6.09 23.12
C GLY A 162 9.52 -5.84 22.82
N TRP A 163 10.02 -6.21 21.63
CA TRP A 163 11.39 -5.92 21.20
C TRP A 163 11.63 -4.43 20.97
N LEU A 164 10.58 -3.66 20.67
CA LEU A 164 10.62 -2.23 20.44
C LEU A 164 10.35 -1.38 21.70
N ALA A 165 9.87 -2.01 22.78
CA ALA A 165 9.52 -1.35 24.02
C ALA A 165 10.65 -0.51 24.65
N PRO A 166 11.93 -0.96 24.64
CA PRO A 166 13.04 -0.14 25.15
C PRO A 166 13.23 1.19 24.40
N LEU A 167 12.75 1.27 23.15
CA LEU A 167 12.83 2.47 22.30
C LEU A 167 11.55 3.31 22.36
N GLY A 168 10.51 2.85 23.06
CA GLY A 168 9.17 3.48 23.08
C GLY A 168 8.48 3.49 21.71
N LEU A 169 8.93 2.68 20.76
CA LEU A 169 8.33 2.60 19.41
C LEU A 169 7.13 1.65 19.37
N ASP A 170 6.98 0.83 20.41
CA ASP A 170 5.89 -0.13 20.55
C ASP A 170 4.54 0.57 20.83
N SER A 171 4.55 1.70 21.56
CA SER A 171 3.36 2.53 21.75
C SER A 171 2.93 3.18 20.44
N ALA A 172 3.86 3.75 19.67
CA ALA A 172 3.59 4.34 18.37
C ALA A 172 3.00 3.32 17.38
N ALA A 173 3.51 2.08 17.40
CA ALA A 173 2.97 1.00 16.57
C ALA A 173 1.54 0.62 16.96
N ARG A 174 1.21 0.59 18.26
CA ARG A 174 -0.15 0.31 18.75
C ARG A 174 -1.12 1.45 18.46
N GLU A 175 -0.68 2.69 18.64
CA GLU A 175 -1.45 3.88 18.28
C GLU A 175 -1.78 3.87 16.79
N ARG A 176 -0.78 3.61 15.93
CA ARG A 176 -1.01 3.53 14.48
C ARG A 176 -1.97 2.40 14.09
N ARG A 177 -1.91 1.25 14.77
CA ARG A 177 -2.88 0.16 14.58
C ARG A 177 -4.29 0.62 14.94
N ALA A 178 -4.46 1.20 16.12
CA ALA A 178 -5.76 1.67 16.60
C ALA A 178 -6.38 2.74 15.68
N GLU A 179 -5.57 3.67 15.16
CA GLU A 179 -6.01 4.67 14.17
C GLU A 179 -6.58 4.02 12.91
N LEU A 180 -5.88 3.01 12.35
CA LEU A 180 -6.32 2.33 11.13
C LEU A 180 -7.53 1.39 11.38
N GLU A 181 -7.64 0.82 12.58
CA GLU A 181 -8.82 0.05 13.00
C GLU A 181 -10.06 0.95 13.13
N GLU A 182 -9.89 2.15 13.71
CA GLU A 182 -10.94 3.18 13.78
C GLU A 182 -11.31 3.69 12.38
N GLU A 183 -10.33 3.93 11.51
CA GLU A 183 -10.55 4.29 10.10
C GLU A 183 -11.38 3.20 9.40
N HIS A 184 -11.03 1.93 9.55
CA HIS A 184 -11.78 0.82 8.97
C HIS A 184 -13.22 0.77 9.49
N ALA A 185 -13.44 0.94 10.80
CA ALA A 185 -14.78 0.98 11.38
C ALA A 185 -15.63 2.12 10.81
N ASN A 186 -15.03 3.30 10.60
CA ASN A 186 -15.70 4.44 9.97
C ASN A 186 -16.05 4.16 8.50
N VAL A 187 -15.13 3.52 7.76
CA VAL A 187 -15.36 3.07 6.37
C VAL A 187 -16.50 2.06 6.31
N GLN A 188 -16.56 1.10 7.23
CA GLN A 188 -17.65 0.11 7.30
C GLN A 188 -18.99 0.75 7.63
N ALA A 189 -19.02 1.71 8.57
CA ALA A 189 -20.23 2.46 8.91
C ALA A 189 -20.74 3.29 7.73
N LEU A 190 -19.84 3.93 6.98
CA LEU A 190 -20.19 4.64 5.75
C LEU A 190 -20.70 3.68 4.68
N LEU A 191 -20.04 2.53 4.50
CA LEU A 191 -20.44 1.52 3.53
C LEU A 191 -21.84 0.94 3.85
N ALA A 192 -22.18 0.78 5.12
CA ALA A 192 -23.49 0.31 5.55
C ALA A 192 -24.61 1.36 5.38
N THR A 193 -24.27 2.65 5.33
CA THR A 193 -25.26 3.76 5.30
C THR A 193 -25.39 4.44 3.95
N ALA A 194 -24.31 4.53 3.17
CA ALA A 194 -24.24 5.29 1.93
C ALA A 194 -24.78 4.53 0.71
N VAL A 195 -25.07 3.23 0.85
CA VAL A 195 -25.22 2.36 -0.32
C VAL A 195 -26.67 2.08 -0.74
N ASP A 196 -27.64 2.33 0.14
CA ASP A 196 -29.05 2.16 -0.18
C ASP A 196 -29.56 3.19 -1.20
N GLN A 197 -28.84 4.30 -1.42
CA GLN A 197 -29.27 5.39 -2.30
C GLN A 197 -28.83 5.23 -3.75
N ASP A 198 -27.75 4.49 -4.00
CA ASP A 198 -27.09 4.40 -5.31
C ASP A 198 -27.21 3.02 -5.99
N GLY A 199 -27.92 2.07 -5.37
CA GLY A 199 -28.15 0.74 -5.93
C GLY A 199 -26.97 -0.23 -5.82
N TRP A 200 -26.00 0.02 -4.93
CA TRP A 200 -24.84 -0.86 -4.73
C TRP A 200 -24.98 -1.82 -3.55
N ALA A 201 -26.19 -1.99 -2.98
CA ALA A 201 -26.44 -2.73 -1.74
C ALA A 201 -25.81 -4.12 -1.73
N ASP A 202 -26.03 -4.90 -2.79
CA ASP A 202 -25.47 -6.24 -2.90
C ASP A 202 -23.94 -6.24 -2.97
N LEU A 203 -23.34 -5.26 -3.66
CA LEU A 203 -21.89 -5.14 -3.74
C LEU A 203 -21.30 -4.72 -2.39
N ALA A 204 -21.91 -3.75 -1.70
CA ALA A 204 -21.46 -3.34 -0.38
C ALA A 204 -21.57 -4.45 0.67
N ALA A 205 -22.66 -5.22 0.63
CA ALA A 205 -22.81 -6.40 1.48
C ALA A 205 -21.70 -7.43 1.21
N ARG A 206 -21.35 -7.67 -0.06
CA ARG A 206 -20.21 -8.53 -0.43
C ARG A 206 -18.88 -7.97 0.07
N VAL A 207 -18.64 -6.66 -0.08
CA VAL A 207 -17.41 -6.01 0.39
C VAL A 207 -17.28 -6.13 1.91
N LEU A 208 -18.35 -5.81 2.65
CA LEU A 208 -18.39 -5.95 4.11
C LEU A 208 -18.15 -7.39 4.57
N ALA A 209 -18.71 -8.37 3.86
CA ALA A 209 -18.53 -9.78 4.20
C ALA A 209 -17.12 -10.31 3.87
N SER A 210 -16.43 -9.71 2.90
CA SER A 210 -15.14 -10.21 2.39
C SER A 210 -13.93 -9.53 3.01
N VAL A 211 -14.07 -8.28 3.50
CA VAL A 211 -12.96 -7.50 4.04
C VAL A 211 -12.96 -7.52 5.57
N SER A 212 -12.04 -8.30 6.14
CA SER A 212 -11.75 -8.25 7.58
C SER A 212 -10.86 -7.04 7.93
N THR A 213 -10.84 -6.66 9.21
CA THR A 213 -9.91 -5.62 9.70
C THR A 213 -8.46 -5.97 9.38
N ARG A 214 -8.06 -7.24 9.54
CA ARG A 214 -6.70 -7.68 9.20
C ARG A 214 -6.38 -7.52 7.71
N ALA A 215 -7.34 -7.78 6.82
CA ALA A 215 -7.19 -7.59 5.39
C ALA A 215 -7.11 -6.09 5.01
N TYR A 216 -7.90 -5.25 5.68
CA TYR A 216 -7.83 -3.80 5.53
C TYR A 216 -6.46 -3.24 5.95
N LEU A 217 -5.97 -3.62 7.14
CA LEU A 217 -4.64 -3.22 7.61
C LEU A 217 -3.52 -3.72 6.68
N ALA A 218 -3.64 -4.95 6.18
CA ALA A 218 -2.71 -5.50 5.20
C ALA A 218 -2.69 -4.65 3.92
N ALA A 219 -3.86 -4.30 3.37
CA ALA A 219 -3.94 -3.42 2.22
C ALA A 219 -3.34 -2.03 2.48
N ALA A 220 -3.58 -1.44 3.66
CA ALA A 220 -2.99 -0.17 4.07
C ALA A 220 -1.45 -0.22 4.11
N THR A 221 -0.86 -1.37 4.48
CA THR A 221 0.61 -1.55 4.43
C THR A 221 1.14 -1.55 3.00
N LEU A 222 0.37 -2.12 2.05
CA LEU A 222 0.75 -2.19 0.65
C LEU A 222 0.58 -0.84 -0.03
N THR A 223 -0.55 -0.15 0.17
CA THR A 223 -0.79 1.17 -0.41
C THR A 223 0.24 2.19 0.08
N SER A 224 0.50 2.25 1.39
CA SER A 224 1.49 3.18 1.96
C SER A 224 2.93 2.94 1.50
N SER A 225 3.28 1.72 1.09
CA SER A 225 4.64 1.36 0.67
C SER A 225 4.85 1.34 -0.84
N ARG A 226 3.78 1.14 -1.62
CA ARG A 226 3.86 0.86 -3.07
C ARG A 226 3.05 1.81 -3.94
N ALA A 227 2.16 2.61 -3.37
CA ALA A 227 1.34 3.51 -4.17
C ALA A 227 2.17 4.66 -4.73
N PHE A 228 1.83 5.06 -5.95
CA PHE A 228 2.33 6.27 -6.58
C PHE A 228 1.17 7.20 -6.84
N TYR A 229 1.38 8.49 -6.60
CA TYR A 229 0.51 9.51 -7.16
C TYR A 229 0.65 9.52 -8.69
N VAL A 230 -0.43 9.16 -9.39
CA VAL A 230 -0.42 8.98 -10.85
C VAL A 230 -1.04 10.13 -11.64
N ASP A 231 -1.99 10.88 -11.11
CA ASP A 231 -2.45 12.17 -11.65
C ASP A 231 -3.66 12.63 -10.83
N GLU A 232 -4.23 13.77 -11.19
CA GLU A 232 -5.43 14.29 -10.53
C GLU A 232 -6.65 13.38 -10.67
N PHE A 233 -6.69 12.52 -11.69
CA PHE A 233 -7.79 11.59 -11.88
C PHE A 233 -7.60 10.33 -11.05
N HIS A 234 -6.44 9.67 -11.10
CA HIS A 234 -6.20 8.41 -10.40
C HIS A 234 -5.81 8.60 -8.93
N GLY A 235 -5.21 9.74 -8.58
CA GLY A 235 -4.62 9.95 -7.26
C GLY A 235 -3.51 8.94 -6.97
N ASP A 236 -3.42 8.52 -5.70
CA ASP A 236 -2.55 7.43 -5.28
C ASP A 236 -3.11 6.08 -5.76
N CYS A 237 -2.25 5.25 -6.33
CA CYS A 237 -2.63 3.92 -6.80
C CYS A 237 -1.44 2.96 -6.82
N LEU A 238 -1.73 1.66 -6.73
CA LEU A 238 -0.71 0.65 -6.99
C LEU A 238 -0.49 0.54 -8.50
N VAL A 239 0.78 0.50 -8.90
CA VAL A 239 1.19 0.48 -10.30
C VAL A 239 1.94 -0.83 -10.56
N PRO A 240 1.24 -1.92 -10.95
CA PRO A 240 1.88 -3.20 -11.23
C PRO A 240 3.05 -3.01 -12.20
N LEU A 241 4.15 -3.73 -11.95
CA LEU A 241 5.49 -3.57 -12.56
C LEU A 241 6.32 -2.42 -11.98
N ALA A 242 5.75 -1.22 -11.85
CA ALA A 242 6.52 -0.07 -11.36
C ALA A 242 6.84 -0.17 -9.85
N ASP A 243 5.95 -0.78 -9.08
CA ASP A 243 6.13 -1.04 -7.66
C ASP A 243 7.01 -2.26 -7.32
N LEU A 244 7.49 -2.98 -8.35
CA LEU A 244 8.52 -4.04 -8.21
C LEU A 244 9.95 -3.48 -8.27
N PHE A 245 10.10 -2.20 -8.61
CA PHE A 245 11.39 -1.52 -8.53
C PHE A 245 11.69 -1.22 -7.07
N ASN A 246 12.68 -1.92 -6.51
CA ASN A 246 13.07 -1.73 -5.11
C ASN A 246 13.66 -0.34 -4.87
N HIS A 247 13.40 0.21 -3.67
CA HIS A 247 14.12 1.38 -3.16
C HIS A 247 15.58 1.04 -2.88
N LYS A 248 16.51 1.89 -3.31
CA LYS A 248 17.90 1.85 -2.84
C LYS A 248 18.05 2.80 -1.65
N ALA A 249 18.24 2.26 -0.45
CA ALA A 249 18.90 3.03 0.61
C ALA A 249 20.38 3.12 0.22
N ALA A 250 20.88 4.32 -0.06
CA ALA A 250 22.31 4.49 -0.28
C ALA A 250 23.03 4.18 1.04
N LEU A 251 23.78 3.08 1.10
CA LEU A 251 24.77 2.86 2.15
C LEU A 251 25.87 3.92 1.95
N LEU A 252 25.84 4.96 2.76
CA LEU A 252 26.97 5.87 2.91
C LEU A 252 28.06 5.12 3.70
N PRO A 253 29.35 5.24 3.33
CA PRO A 253 30.43 4.70 4.14
C PRO A 253 30.37 5.22 5.58
N ASP A 254 30.74 4.37 6.54
CA ASP A 254 30.68 4.66 7.97
C ASP A 254 31.32 6.00 8.33
N GLY A 255 30.58 6.84 9.09
CA GLY A 255 31.13 8.01 9.76
C GLY A 255 30.92 9.36 9.08
N VAL A 256 30.15 9.45 7.99
CA VAL A 256 29.80 10.74 7.39
C VAL A 256 28.28 10.94 7.36
N ALA A 257 27.76 11.64 8.37
CA ALA A 257 26.44 12.25 8.28
C ALA A 257 26.58 13.54 7.45
N ILE A 258 26.36 13.44 6.15
CA ILE A 258 26.05 14.61 5.32
C ILE A 258 24.53 14.69 5.27
N GLU A 259 23.95 15.85 5.56
CA GLU A 259 22.63 16.21 5.04
C GLU A 259 22.75 16.31 3.50
N ALA A 260 22.84 15.17 2.83
CA ALA A 260 23.06 15.09 1.39
C ALA A 260 21.79 14.63 0.69
N GLU A 261 21.08 15.63 0.19
CA GLU A 261 20.44 15.55 -1.12
C GLU A 261 21.49 15.03 -2.13
N GLN A 262 21.17 13.95 -2.86
CA GLN A 262 21.86 13.45 -4.06
C GLN A 262 23.22 12.70 -3.92
N ALA A 263 23.24 11.42 -4.33
CA ALA A 263 24.29 10.79 -5.17
C ALA A 263 23.89 9.35 -5.61
N GLY A 264 24.19 8.97 -6.86
CA GLY A 264 23.58 7.91 -7.70
C GLY A 264 23.62 6.42 -7.26
N ARG A 265 23.00 5.46 -7.97
CA ARG A 265 22.37 5.38 -9.30
C ARG A 265 21.34 4.23 -9.30
N VAL A 266 20.34 4.38 -10.16
CA VAL A 266 19.11 3.58 -10.39
C VAL A 266 17.99 3.84 -9.38
N MET A 267 17.35 5.01 -9.52
CA MET A 267 15.97 5.24 -9.13
C MET A 267 15.16 5.31 -10.43
N GLY A 268 14.16 4.45 -10.59
CA GLY A 268 13.16 4.63 -11.63
C GLY A 268 12.20 5.72 -11.16
N THR A 269 12.02 6.78 -11.95
CA THR A 269 10.92 7.73 -11.76
C THR A 269 9.80 7.35 -12.70
N CYS A 270 8.63 7.13 -12.12
CA CYS A 270 7.38 7.06 -12.87
C CYS A 270 6.99 8.47 -13.31
N ARG A 271 7.02 8.72 -14.62
CA ARG A 271 6.46 9.93 -15.23
C ARG A 271 5.17 9.60 -15.94
N LEU A 272 4.26 10.54 -15.89
CA LEU A 272 2.89 10.37 -16.34
C LEU A 272 2.76 10.92 -17.75
N LYS A 273 2.12 10.16 -18.63
CA LYS A 273 1.68 10.61 -19.95
C LYS A 273 0.20 10.28 -20.14
N GLU A 274 -0.42 10.88 -21.15
CA GLU A 274 -1.85 10.73 -21.47
C GLU A 274 -2.34 9.27 -21.41
N HIS A 275 -1.52 8.30 -21.84
CA HIS A 275 -1.94 6.90 -21.98
C HIS A 275 -1.21 5.90 -21.06
N GLY A 276 -0.36 6.34 -20.14
CA GLY A 276 0.35 5.41 -19.26
C GLY A 276 1.37 6.02 -18.30
N VAL A 277 1.86 5.17 -17.40
CA VAL A 277 2.99 5.45 -16.51
C VAL A 277 4.27 4.99 -17.20
N LEU A 278 5.19 5.92 -17.39
CA LEU A 278 6.51 5.68 -17.96
C LEU A 278 7.54 5.59 -16.84
N CYS A 279 8.18 4.45 -16.69
CA CYS A 279 9.33 4.36 -15.79
C CYS A 279 10.57 4.82 -16.57
N THR A 280 11.18 5.93 -16.15
CA THR A 280 12.47 6.41 -16.67
C THR A 280 13.51 6.36 -15.55
N LEU A 281 14.76 6.05 -15.86
CA LEU A 281 15.85 6.22 -14.90
C LEU A 281 16.18 7.71 -14.75
N HIS A 282 16.44 8.18 -13.53
CA HIS A 282 16.79 9.59 -13.26
C HIS A 282 17.95 9.72 -12.26
N GLN A 283 18.78 10.75 -12.39
CA GLN A 283 19.46 11.43 -11.28
C GLN A 283 18.78 12.78 -11.02
N PRO A 284 18.80 13.29 -9.77
CA PRO A 284 18.27 14.62 -9.49
C PRO A 284 19.15 15.71 -10.11
N PHE A 285 18.52 16.85 -10.41
CA PHE A 285 19.09 18.01 -11.08
C PHE A 285 20.52 18.35 -10.60
N ALA A 286 21.48 18.36 -11.53
CA ALA A 286 22.71 19.11 -11.35
C ALA A 286 22.34 20.60 -11.42
N GLN A 287 22.57 21.33 -10.33
CA GLN A 287 22.62 22.78 -10.40
C GLN A 287 23.71 23.15 -11.40
N THR A 288 23.32 23.83 -12.48
CA THR A 288 24.24 24.62 -13.29
C THR A 288 24.79 25.70 -12.37
N GLY A 289 26.00 25.48 -11.85
CA GLY A 289 26.81 26.56 -11.31
C GLY A 289 27.23 27.44 -12.47
N ASP A 290 26.52 28.54 -12.67
CA ASP A 290 27.05 29.66 -13.43
C ASP A 290 28.12 30.36 -12.57
N THR A 291 29.29 30.45 -13.17
CA THR A 291 30.44 31.31 -12.81
C THR A 291 30.09 32.79 -12.83
#